data_AF-A0A2G9RJL5-F1
#
_entry.id   AF-A0A2G9RJL5-F1
#
_cell.length_a   1.000
_cell.length_b   1.000
_cell.length_c   1.000
_cell.angle_alpha   90.00
_cell.angle_beta   90.00
_cell.angle_gamma   90.00
#
_symmetry.space_group_name_H-M   'P 1'
#
loop_
_entity.id
_entity.type
_entity.pdbx_description
1 polymer ?
#
loop_
_entity_poly.entity_id
_entity_poly.type
_entity_poly.pdbx_seq_one_letter_code
_entity_poly.pdbx_strand_id
1 'polypeptide(L)'
;PVTSKSQCKDYFTRVGQANIYLLPQGSTKRTSLLSSAISCLNINSNNITKENLVTLGYLACDLTGKEIMGCDSYVLEALKNCSSFTTDQRVAIVTRLKAKYGDSSTWTLSTMTMIGSLSSTLDHATVMRISKTVKIKFFPGLLSSLKVQDKTTFTFVLSQLTASSRITRDVFVSCDEELTIDMINQQMDLIAATYSAAQLDACITNTTLLDSLSLLGSLAFADDQLQVLKDRLDMIFSNGVPEPYLIQLGNIARMYSEEEMSLWNITSVDKLATLIQSASRNSNDAKVNELVQRYLQLNYPNASLDGTLLTILAPYISSLNETLIQNISSENLGNSSQPLEISTCSQTSKNLLFDKMKLVYSSYDNSSNEYYQIMKPVIGGARASDLIAFASGFPEMDLTTFTSLNPDKVKELSVQNIMNLLGDNVLEINTIFSSSVLLAWAEANNQSEINNATAFLQSIIAALLTNADVLLNEVLLKTYLNMIAPQNVPVFLQSITSVAIQANLSEEQITTIKTTLLAVEFMVLQADFSNYTTEEWTVLFQDYLVNLTAYFNETLLEIIPLNISCSSYQAILKAFSLQYDSMTDNTREAIYGYFMKPYLTSKAANSTVVCDAGSFENWRELNFG
;
A
#
# COMPACT_ATOMS: atom_id res chain seq x y z
N PRO A 1 13.68 20.85 -18.71
CA PRO A 1 13.55 22.08 -19.53
C PRO A 1 13.20 21.75 -20.99
N VAL A 2 11.95 21.94 -21.39
CA VAL A 2 11.51 21.89 -22.80
C VAL A 2 11.16 23.32 -23.20
N THR A 3 11.86 23.89 -24.19
CA THR A 3 11.86 25.33 -24.49
C THR A 3 11.02 25.71 -25.72
N SER A 4 10.28 24.78 -26.35
CA SER A 4 9.33 25.11 -27.43
C SER A 4 8.08 24.21 -27.48
N LYS A 5 6.96 24.76 -28.01
CA LYS A 5 5.66 24.06 -28.13
C LYS A 5 5.70 22.83 -29.04
N SER A 6 6.56 22.80 -30.07
CA SER A 6 6.69 21.61 -30.93
C SER A 6 7.47 20.49 -30.23
N GLN A 7 8.55 20.83 -29.50
CA GLN A 7 9.31 19.85 -28.70
C GLN A 7 8.45 19.24 -27.59
N CYS A 8 7.56 20.04 -27.01
CA CYS A 8 6.57 19.56 -26.05
C CYS A 8 5.65 18.47 -26.63
N LYS A 9 5.06 18.74 -27.79
CA LYS A 9 4.14 17.81 -28.45
C LYS A 9 4.83 16.50 -28.83
N ASP A 10 6.03 16.59 -29.39
CA ASP A 10 6.81 15.40 -29.78
C ASP A 10 7.19 14.56 -28.56
N TYR A 11 7.60 15.21 -27.45
CA TYR A 11 7.92 14.53 -26.20
C TYR A 11 6.71 13.80 -25.63
N PHE A 12 5.58 14.49 -25.43
CA PHE A 12 4.40 13.86 -24.83
C PHE A 12 3.71 12.86 -25.75
N THR A 13 3.87 12.98 -27.08
CA THR A 13 3.47 11.92 -28.01
C THR A 13 4.22 10.62 -27.72
N ARG A 14 5.53 10.69 -27.49
CA ARG A 14 6.34 9.50 -27.14
C ARG A 14 6.01 8.97 -25.75
N VAL A 15 5.84 9.85 -24.76
CA VAL A 15 5.42 9.46 -23.40
C VAL A 15 4.06 8.78 -23.43
N GLY A 16 3.10 9.33 -24.17
CA GLY A 16 1.76 8.76 -24.33
C GLY A 16 1.74 7.41 -25.04
N GLN A 17 2.77 7.06 -25.81
CA GLN A 17 2.95 5.74 -26.42
C GLN A 17 3.61 4.72 -25.47
N ALA A 18 4.24 5.18 -24.39
CA ALA A 18 4.91 4.30 -23.43
C ALA A 18 3.89 3.54 -22.57
N ASN A 19 4.27 2.33 -22.14
CA ASN A 19 3.45 1.53 -21.25
C ASN A 19 3.43 2.16 -19.84
N ILE A 20 2.37 2.90 -19.53
CA ILE A 20 2.22 3.58 -18.24
C ILE A 20 1.93 2.63 -17.07
N TYR A 21 1.58 1.36 -17.35
CA TYR A 21 1.29 0.36 -16.32
C TYR A 21 2.54 -0.12 -15.56
N LEU A 22 3.74 0.28 -15.99
CA LEU A 22 4.96 0.15 -15.19
C LEU A 22 4.93 1.02 -13.92
N LEU A 23 4.03 2.02 -13.87
CA LEU A 23 3.82 2.87 -12.70
C LEU A 23 2.45 2.56 -12.07
N PRO A 24 2.35 2.43 -10.73
CA PRO A 24 1.08 2.22 -10.06
C PRO A 24 0.06 3.32 -10.43
N GLN A 25 -1.19 2.93 -10.71
CA GLN A 25 -2.27 3.86 -11.01
C GLN A 25 -2.47 4.83 -9.83
N GLY A 26 -2.56 6.13 -10.12
CA GLY A 26 -2.67 7.16 -9.08
C GLY A 26 -1.37 7.54 -8.37
N SER A 27 -0.23 6.93 -8.73
CA SER A 27 1.08 7.35 -8.20
C SER A 27 1.38 8.81 -8.53
N THR A 28 2.13 9.48 -7.64
CA THR A 28 2.58 10.87 -7.82
C THR A 28 3.27 11.06 -9.17
N LYS A 29 4.08 10.08 -9.60
CA LYS A 29 4.80 10.10 -10.89
C LYS A 29 3.85 10.14 -12.09
N ARG A 30 2.76 9.36 -12.10
CA ARG A 30 1.74 9.41 -13.18
C ARG A 30 0.99 10.73 -13.18
N THR A 31 0.55 11.19 -12.01
CA THR A 31 -0.17 12.46 -11.85
C THR A 31 0.67 13.66 -12.29
N SER A 32 1.97 13.67 -11.95
CA SER A 32 2.91 14.69 -12.41
C SER A 32 3.16 14.64 -13.92
N LEU A 33 3.23 13.46 -14.53
CA LEU A 33 3.39 13.31 -15.99
C LEU A 33 2.19 13.88 -16.74
N LEU A 34 0.96 13.54 -16.31
CA LEU A 34 -0.26 14.08 -16.90
C LEU A 34 -0.36 15.60 -16.70
N SER A 35 -0.07 16.09 -15.49
CA SER A 35 -0.10 17.53 -15.19
C SER A 35 0.91 18.32 -16.03
N SER A 36 2.11 17.74 -16.23
CA SER A 36 3.13 18.30 -17.10
C SER A 36 2.68 18.30 -18.56
N ALA A 37 2.01 17.24 -19.03
CA ALA A 37 1.47 17.18 -20.38
C ALA A 37 0.39 18.26 -20.60
N ILE A 38 -0.56 18.40 -19.66
CA ILE A 38 -1.63 19.39 -19.70
C ILE A 38 -1.07 20.81 -19.76
N SER A 39 -0.12 21.13 -18.87
CA SER A 39 0.53 22.44 -18.81
C SER A 39 1.32 22.75 -20.09
N CYS A 40 2.15 21.81 -20.53
CA CYS A 40 3.05 21.98 -21.65
C CYS A 40 2.32 22.11 -23.00
N LEU A 41 1.25 21.33 -23.19
CA LEU A 41 0.41 21.37 -24.39
C LEU A 41 -0.65 22.50 -24.35
N ASN A 42 -0.75 23.21 -23.22
CA ASN A 42 -1.78 24.22 -22.93
C ASN A 42 -3.20 23.66 -23.12
N ILE A 43 -3.45 22.48 -22.55
CA ILE A 43 -4.75 21.80 -22.63
C ILE A 43 -5.71 22.45 -21.66
N ASN A 44 -6.90 22.81 -22.14
CA ASN A 44 -8.02 23.13 -21.25
C ASN A 44 -8.62 21.82 -20.72
N SER A 45 -8.42 21.52 -19.44
CA SER A 45 -8.96 20.31 -18.80
C SER A 45 -10.48 20.16 -18.90
N ASN A 46 -11.24 21.25 -19.12
CA ASN A 46 -12.69 21.19 -19.30
C ASN A 46 -13.10 20.91 -20.76
N ASN A 47 -12.18 20.95 -21.71
CA ASN A 47 -12.45 20.70 -23.14
C ASN A 47 -11.20 20.16 -23.85
N ILE A 48 -10.92 18.86 -23.67
CA ILE A 48 -9.78 18.19 -24.30
C ILE A 48 -10.16 17.74 -25.70
N THR A 49 -9.48 18.29 -26.70
CA THR A 49 -9.72 18.00 -28.12
C THR A 49 -9.22 16.62 -28.53
N LYS A 50 -9.72 16.11 -29.65
CA LYS A 50 -9.22 14.87 -30.27
C LYS A 50 -7.70 14.86 -30.49
N GLU A 51 -7.13 15.97 -30.97
CA GLU A 51 -5.68 16.07 -31.22
C GLU A 51 -4.87 15.90 -29.93
N ASN A 52 -5.33 16.50 -28.84
CA ASN A 52 -4.69 16.38 -27.53
C ASN A 52 -4.85 14.97 -26.96
N LEU A 53 -6.02 14.33 -27.11
CA LEU A 53 -6.22 12.94 -26.69
C LEU A 53 -5.31 11.96 -27.43
N VAL A 54 -5.11 12.16 -28.74
CA VAL A 54 -4.15 11.36 -29.52
C VAL A 54 -2.72 11.56 -29.02
N THR A 55 -2.37 12.80 -28.64
CA THR A 55 -1.04 13.13 -28.09
C THR A 55 -0.83 12.50 -26.70
N LEU A 56 -1.85 12.51 -25.84
CA LEU A 56 -1.79 11.96 -24.49
C LEU A 56 -1.65 10.43 -24.48
N GLY A 57 -2.25 9.72 -25.45
CA GLY A 57 -2.16 8.25 -25.52
C GLY A 57 -2.59 7.59 -24.19
N TYR A 58 -1.73 6.75 -23.60
CA TYR A 58 -1.98 6.08 -22.32
C TYR A 58 -2.09 7.04 -21.12
N LEU A 59 -1.57 8.27 -21.21
CA LEU A 59 -1.79 9.28 -20.15
C LEU A 59 -3.27 9.65 -20.02
N ALA A 60 -4.08 9.43 -21.08
CA ALA A 60 -5.53 9.64 -21.02
C ALA A 60 -6.22 8.72 -19.99
N CYS A 61 -5.60 7.59 -19.62
CA CYS A 61 -6.12 6.67 -18.60
C CYS A 61 -6.11 7.26 -17.18
N ASP A 62 -5.38 8.36 -16.95
CA ASP A 62 -5.33 9.06 -15.66
C ASP A 62 -6.22 10.31 -15.63
N LEU A 63 -6.99 10.60 -16.69
CA LEU A 63 -7.97 11.69 -16.69
C LEU A 63 -9.05 11.44 -15.64
N THR A 64 -9.40 12.47 -14.88
CA THR A 64 -10.47 12.41 -13.88
C THR A 64 -11.84 12.26 -14.55
N GLY A 65 -12.85 11.79 -13.82
CA GLY A 65 -14.22 11.69 -14.33
C GLY A 65 -14.74 13.03 -14.87
N LYS A 66 -14.39 14.15 -14.22
CA LYS A 66 -14.74 15.50 -14.66
C LYS A 66 -14.11 15.85 -16.02
N GLU A 67 -12.84 15.52 -16.22
CA GLU A 67 -12.13 15.78 -17.48
C GLU A 67 -12.68 14.93 -18.61
N ILE A 68 -12.93 13.64 -18.37
CA ILE A 68 -13.55 12.72 -19.36
C ILE A 68 -14.88 13.26 -19.85
N MET A 69 -15.69 13.84 -18.97
CA MET A 69 -16.98 14.44 -19.33
C MET A 69 -16.85 15.64 -20.27
N GLY A 70 -15.78 16.43 -20.12
CA GLY A 70 -15.48 17.58 -20.97
C GLY A 70 -14.77 17.24 -22.28
N CYS A 71 -14.30 16.00 -22.47
CA CYS A 71 -13.52 15.61 -23.65
C CYS A 71 -14.35 15.44 -24.94
N ASP A 72 -13.67 15.57 -26.07
CA ASP A 72 -14.18 15.16 -27.38
C ASP A 72 -14.70 13.71 -27.39
N SER A 73 -15.64 13.38 -28.28
CA SER A 73 -16.22 12.03 -28.43
C SER A 73 -15.18 10.91 -28.67
N TYR A 74 -14.00 11.27 -29.21
CA TYR A 74 -12.87 10.37 -29.40
C TYR A 74 -12.30 9.82 -28.07
N VAL A 75 -12.60 10.44 -26.92
CA VAL A 75 -12.14 9.97 -25.61
C VAL A 75 -12.49 8.51 -25.35
N LEU A 76 -13.65 8.05 -25.82
CA LEU A 76 -14.05 6.66 -25.69
C LEU A 76 -13.11 5.71 -26.46
N GLU A 77 -12.60 6.11 -27.63
CA GLU A 77 -11.61 5.29 -28.36
C GLU A 77 -10.26 5.31 -27.66
N ALA A 78 -9.83 6.45 -27.10
CA ALA A 78 -8.59 6.54 -26.34
C ALA A 78 -8.62 5.66 -25.08
N LEU A 79 -9.74 5.66 -24.35
CA LEU A 79 -9.89 4.92 -23.10
C LEU A 79 -9.98 3.40 -23.27
N LYS A 80 -10.25 2.89 -24.47
CA LYS A 80 -10.28 1.43 -24.72
C LYS A 80 -8.95 0.73 -24.45
N ASN A 81 -7.85 1.49 -24.50
CA ASN A 81 -6.50 1.00 -24.22
C ASN A 81 -6.17 0.99 -22.71
N CYS A 82 -7.08 1.47 -21.86
CA CYS A 82 -6.90 1.53 -20.42
C CYS A 82 -7.17 0.18 -19.73
N SER A 83 -6.31 -0.22 -18.78
CA SER A 83 -6.45 -1.49 -18.05
C SER A 83 -7.53 -1.45 -16.96
N SER A 84 -7.71 -0.29 -16.32
CA SER A 84 -8.55 -0.15 -15.13
C SER A 84 -9.07 1.28 -15.00
N PHE A 85 -10.21 1.42 -14.33
CA PHE A 85 -10.90 2.70 -14.14
C PHE A 85 -11.35 2.89 -12.69
N THR A 86 -11.19 4.11 -12.18
CA THR A 86 -11.73 4.54 -10.90
C THR A 86 -13.26 4.65 -10.96
N THR A 87 -13.92 4.72 -9.80
CA THR A 87 -15.38 4.88 -9.70
C THR A 87 -15.88 6.09 -10.49
N ASP A 88 -15.24 7.25 -10.33
CA ASP A 88 -15.62 8.48 -11.02
C ASP A 88 -15.42 8.39 -12.54
N GLN A 89 -14.34 7.73 -12.99
CA GLN A 89 -14.11 7.48 -14.41
C GLN A 89 -15.20 6.58 -14.99
N ARG A 90 -15.60 5.51 -14.30
CA ARG A 90 -16.68 4.61 -14.78
C ARG A 90 -17.98 5.37 -14.98
N VAL A 91 -18.38 6.21 -14.03
CA VAL A 91 -19.59 7.04 -14.13
C VAL A 91 -19.54 7.97 -15.35
N ALA A 92 -18.40 8.63 -15.56
CA ALA A 92 -18.20 9.50 -16.72
C ALA A 92 -18.26 8.72 -18.03
N ILE A 93 -17.57 7.58 -18.13
CA ILE A 93 -17.55 6.72 -19.32
C ILE A 93 -18.96 6.23 -19.65
N VAL A 94 -19.71 5.70 -18.69
CA VAL A 94 -21.10 5.24 -18.90
C VAL A 94 -21.98 6.37 -19.41
N THR A 95 -21.84 7.57 -18.86
CA THR A 95 -22.59 8.75 -19.31
C THR A 95 -22.26 9.10 -20.76
N ARG A 96 -20.97 9.10 -21.13
CA ARG A 96 -20.51 9.36 -22.49
C ARG A 96 -20.94 8.26 -23.48
N LEU A 97 -20.96 7.00 -23.05
CA LEU A 97 -21.47 5.87 -23.84
C LEU A 97 -22.96 6.03 -24.16
N LYS A 98 -23.79 6.37 -23.17
CA LYS A 98 -25.23 6.64 -23.37
C LYS A 98 -25.47 7.84 -24.29
N ALA A 99 -24.65 8.88 -24.18
CA ALA A 99 -24.72 10.03 -25.08
C ALA A 99 -24.39 9.66 -26.55
N LYS A 100 -23.45 8.74 -26.77
CA LYS A 100 -23.02 8.30 -28.12
C LYS A 100 -23.95 7.25 -28.74
N TYR A 101 -24.40 6.27 -27.96
CA TYR A 101 -25.13 5.11 -28.45
C TYR A 101 -26.62 5.09 -28.08
N GLY A 102 -27.10 6.10 -27.34
CA GLY A 102 -28.46 6.17 -26.84
C GLY A 102 -28.70 5.30 -25.60
N ASP A 103 -29.98 5.13 -25.27
CA ASP A 103 -30.42 4.35 -24.11
C ASP A 103 -29.98 2.87 -24.18
N SER A 104 -29.53 2.29 -23.07
CA SER A 104 -29.01 0.92 -23.08
C SER A 104 -30.04 -0.16 -23.41
N SER A 105 -31.33 0.16 -23.36
CA SER A 105 -32.39 -0.75 -23.83
C SER A 105 -32.41 -0.95 -25.35
N THR A 106 -31.82 -0.05 -26.12
CA THR A 106 -31.75 -0.15 -27.60
C THR A 106 -30.43 -0.73 -28.09
N TRP A 107 -29.48 -1.02 -27.19
CA TRP A 107 -28.16 -1.51 -27.57
C TRP A 107 -28.23 -2.93 -28.15
N THR A 108 -27.66 -3.07 -29.35
CA THR A 108 -27.58 -4.34 -30.07
C THR A 108 -26.24 -5.03 -29.80
N LEU A 109 -26.07 -6.27 -30.27
CA LEU A 109 -24.77 -6.94 -30.24
C LEU A 109 -23.69 -6.10 -30.96
N SER A 110 -24.02 -5.47 -32.10
CA SER A 110 -23.10 -4.58 -32.81
C SER A 110 -22.69 -3.37 -31.96
N THR A 111 -23.66 -2.77 -31.24
CA THR A 111 -23.38 -1.69 -30.29
C THR A 111 -22.40 -2.14 -29.20
N MET A 112 -22.65 -3.29 -28.58
CA MET A 112 -21.77 -3.83 -27.53
C MET A 112 -20.37 -4.15 -28.06
N THR A 113 -20.25 -4.69 -29.27
CA THR A 113 -18.95 -4.92 -29.92
C THR A 113 -18.21 -3.60 -30.17
N MET A 114 -18.91 -2.53 -30.56
CA MET A 114 -18.29 -1.20 -30.70
C MET A 114 -17.86 -0.58 -29.36
N ILE A 115 -18.60 -0.85 -28.28
CA ILE A 115 -18.22 -0.43 -26.92
C ILE A 115 -16.94 -1.16 -26.49
N GLY A 116 -16.81 -2.45 -26.79
CA GLY A 116 -15.58 -3.22 -26.57
C GLY A 116 -15.21 -3.32 -25.08
N SER A 117 -13.94 -3.08 -24.75
CA SER A 117 -13.40 -3.19 -23.38
C SER A 117 -14.07 -2.25 -22.37
N LEU A 118 -14.62 -1.12 -22.82
CA LEU A 118 -15.38 -0.18 -21.97
C LEU A 118 -16.68 -0.79 -21.43
N SER A 119 -17.14 -1.92 -21.98
CA SER A 119 -18.28 -2.64 -21.39
C SER A 119 -18.01 -3.08 -19.95
N SER A 120 -16.73 -3.17 -19.56
CA SER A 120 -16.33 -3.41 -18.17
C SER A 120 -16.63 -2.26 -17.21
N THR A 121 -16.99 -1.06 -17.70
CA THR A 121 -17.34 0.11 -16.87
C THR A 121 -18.83 0.23 -16.60
N LEU A 122 -19.66 -0.58 -17.25
CA LEU A 122 -21.12 -0.46 -17.17
C LEU A 122 -21.62 -0.76 -15.76
N ASP A 123 -22.43 0.13 -15.20
CA ASP A 123 -23.10 -0.10 -13.93
C ASP A 123 -24.29 -1.06 -14.05
N HIS A 124 -24.71 -1.61 -12.91
CA HIS A 124 -25.85 -2.53 -12.82
C HIS A 124 -27.12 -1.98 -13.49
N ALA A 125 -27.48 -0.72 -13.25
CA ALA A 125 -28.69 -0.12 -13.83
C ALA A 125 -28.65 -0.09 -15.38
N THR A 126 -27.47 0.13 -15.94
CA THR A 126 -27.25 0.17 -17.39
C THR A 126 -27.28 -1.23 -17.98
N VAL A 127 -26.60 -2.19 -17.35
CA VAL A 127 -26.55 -3.60 -17.76
C VAL A 127 -27.93 -4.24 -17.72
N MET A 128 -28.73 -3.96 -16.69
CA MET A 128 -30.07 -4.55 -16.53
C MET A 128 -31.07 -4.11 -17.60
N ARG A 129 -30.85 -2.96 -18.24
CA ARG A 129 -31.67 -2.50 -19.36
C ARG A 129 -31.31 -3.17 -20.69
N ILE A 130 -30.11 -3.75 -20.81
CA ILE A 130 -29.70 -4.48 -22.03
C ILE A 130 -30.53 -5.76 -22.15
N SER A 131 -31.05 -6.03 -23.34
CA SER A 131 -31.89 -7.21 -23.60
C SER A 131 -31.19 -8.53 -23.22
N LYS A 132 -31.96 -9.51 -22.73
CA LYS A 132 -31.45 -10.85 -22.35
C LYS A 132 -30.65 -11.50 -23.49
N THR A 133 -31.16 -11.42 -24.73
CA THR A 133 -30.50 -11.97 -25.91
C THR A 133 -29.14 -11.36 -26.19
N VAL A 134 -28.98 -10.04 -26.03
CA VAL A 134 -27.67 -9.38 -26.20
C VAL A 134 -26.73 -9.76 -25.07
N LYS A 135 -27.23 -9.84 -23.82
CA LYS A 135 -26.41 -10.23 -22.68
C LYS A 135 -25.80 -11.63 -22.85
N ILE A 136 -26.62 -12.61 -23.22
CA ILE A 136 -26.20 -14.00 -23.46
C ILE A 136 -25.17 -14.09 -24.60
N LYS A 137 -25.27 -13.25 -25.64
CA LYS A 137 -24.34 -13.29 -26.77
C LYS A 137 -23.02 -12.56 -26.54
N PHE A 138 -22.99 -11.58 -25.63
CA PHE A 138 -21.83 -10.71 -25.46
C PHE A 138 -21.01 -11.00 -24.19
N PHE A 139 -21.66 -11.08 -23.03
CA PHE A 139 -20.95 -11.14 -21.74
C PHE A 139 -20.17 -12.43 -21.49
N PRO A 140 -20.56 -13.63 -21.94
CA PRO A 140 -19.77 -14.84 -21.70
C PRO A 140 -18.33 -14.73 -22.23
N GLY A 141 -18.16 -14.16 -23.43
CA GLY A 141 -16.84 -13.92 -24.02
C GLY A 141 -16.02 -12.88 -23.25
N LEU A 142 -16.66 -11.77 -22.84
CA LEU A 142 -16.01 -10.75 -22.02
C LEU A 142 -15.57 -11.30 -20.66
N LEU A 143 -16.46 -12.00 -19.95
CA LEU A 143 -16.19 -12.60 -18.65
C LEU A 143 -15.04 -13.61 -18.76
N SER A 144 -15.04 -14.46 -19.78
CA SER A 144 -13.96 -15.44 -20.00
C SER A 144 -12.61 -14.77 -20.19
N SER A 145 -12.55 -13.68 -20.97
CA SER A 145 -11.31 -12.90 -21.15
C SER A 145 -10.85 -12.24 -19.84
N LEU A 146 -11.78 -11.61 -19.11
CA LEU A 146 -11.47 -10.93 -17.86
C LEU A 146 -11.05 -11.90 -16.75
N LYS A 147 -11.64 -13.10 -16.68
CA LYS A 147 -11.31 -14.11 -15.67
C LYS A 147 -9.82 -14.50 -15.69
N VAL A 148 -9.21 -14.46 -16.87
CA VAL A 148 -7.78 -14.74 -17.07
C VAL A 148 -6.92 -13.50 -16.89
N GLN A 149 -7.38 -12.34 -17.37
CA GLN A 149 -6.54 -11.13 -17.46
C GLN A 149 -6.63 -10.21 -16.24
N ASP A 150 -7.83 -10.05 -15.66
CA ASP A 150 -8.10 -9.13 -14.56
C ASP A 150 -9.27 -9.64 -13.71
N LYS A 151 -8.93 -10.41 -12.67
CA LYS A 151 -9.89 -11.02 -11.74
C LYS A 151 -10.72 -9.98 -10.99
N THR A 152 -10.17 -8.79 -10.74
CA THR A 152 -10.87 -7.70 -10.05
C THR A 152 -11.97 -7.15 -10.94
N THR A 153 -11.64 -6.83 -12.20
CA THR A 153 -12.65 -6.36 -13.17
C THR A 153 -13.65 -7.47 -13.52
N PHE A 154 -13.22 -8.73 -13.63
CA PHE A 154 -14.13 -9.88 -13.77
C PHE A 154 -15.19 -9.90 -12.66
N THR A 155 -14.76 -9.81 -11.40
CA THR A 155 -15.65 -9.86 -10.24
C THR A 155 -16.62 -8.67 -10.24
N PHE A 156 -16.12 -7.47 -10.58
CA PHE A 156 -16.96 -6.28 -10.73
C PHE A 156 -18.03 -6.47 -11.82
N VAL A 157 -17.65 -6.90 -13.03
CA VAL A 157 -18.58 -7.06 -14.16
C VAL A 157 -19.63 -8.13 -13.84
N LEU A 158 -19.23 -9.25 -13.25
CA LEU A 158 -20.13 -10.31 -12.84
C LEU A 158 -21.16 -9.81 -11.80
N SER A 159 -20.73 -8.99 -10.84
CA SER A 159 -21.64 -8.40 -9.86
C SER A 159 -22.64 -7.42 -10.49
N GLN A 160 -22.26 -6.69 -11.54
CA GLN A 160 -23.20 -5.82 -12.26
C GLN A 160 -24.25 -6.60 -13.06
N LEU A 161 -23.94 -7.83 -13.47
CA LEU A 161 -24.86 -8.71 -14.21
C LEU A 161 -25.87 -9.44 -13.31
N THR A 162 -25.62 -9.49 -12.01
CA THR A 162 -26.41 -10.27 -11.06
C THR A 162 -27.86 -9.77 -11.03
N ALA A 163 -28.83 -10.64 -11.27
CA ALA A 163 -30.24 -10.27 -11.28
C ALA A 163 -30.69 -9.71 -9.91
N SER A 164 -31.42 -8.59 -9.91
CA SER A 164 -31.96 -8.02 -8.67
C SER A 164 -33.00 -8.97 -8.07
N SER A 165 -32.63 -9.70 -7.03
CA SER A 165 -33.54 -10.60 -6.34
C SER A 165 -34.51 -9.81 -5.45
N ARG A 166 -35.68 -9.43 -5.98
CA ARG A 166 -36.82 -9.04 -5.13
C ARG A 166 -37.42 -10.33 -4.55
N ILE A 167 -36.82 -10.85 -3.48
CA ILE A 167 -37.37 -11.99 -2.76
C ILE A 167 -38.59 -11.49 -1.97
N THR A 168 -39.78 -11.58 -2.58
CA THR A 168 -41.02 -11.63 -1.81
C THR A 168 -41.05 -12.98 -1.12
N ARG A 169 -40.86 -13.00 0.21
CA ARG A 169 -40.98 -14.19 1.06
C ARG A 169 -42.41 -14.73 0.99
N ASP A 170 -42.72 -15.59 0.01
CA ASP A 170 -43.76 -16.65 0.05
C ASP A 170 -44.10 -17.31 -1.30
N VAL A 171 -43.39 -17.04 -2.39
CA VAL A 171 -43.70 -17.68 -3.70
C VAL A 171 -42.76 -18.84 -3.97
N PHE A 172 -43.33 -20.02 -4.23
CA PHE A 172 -42.65 -21.19 -4.78
C PHE A 172 -41.80 -20.75 -5.99
N VAL A 173 -40.49 -20.90 -5.90
CA VAL A 173 -39.58 -20.55 -7.01
C VAL A 173 -39.73 -21.62 -8.08
N SER A 174 -40.51 -21.34 -9.14
CA SER A 174 -40.67 -22.23 -10.27
C SER A 174 -39.52 -22.08 -11.26
N CYS A 175 -39.11 -23.20 -11.87
CA CYS A 175 -38.23 -23.15 -13.02
C CYS A 175 -39.04 -22.96 -14.30
N ASP A 176 -38.84 -21.84 -15.00
CA ASP A 176 -39.52 -21.58 -16.28
C ASP A 176 -38.92 -22.41 -17.43
N GLU A 177 -37.61 -22.68 -17.38
CA GLU A 177 -36.86 -23.44 -18.39
C GLU A 177 -35.71 -24.19 -17.71
N GLU A 178 -35.70 -25.52 -17.80
CA GLU A 178 -34.64 -26.35 -17.24
C GLU A 178 -33.28 -25.98 -17.83
N LEU A 179 -32.25 -26.00 -16.99
CA LEU A 179 -30.89 -25.71 -17.42
C LEU A 179 -30.37 -26.88 -18.27
N THR A 180 -29.99 -26.58 -19.51
CA THR A 180 -29.43 -27.57 -20.45
C THR A 180 -27.92 -27.44 -20.59
N ILE A 181 -27.26 -28.51 -21.04
CA ILE A 181 -25.80 -28.53 -21.29
C ILE A 181 -25.40 -27.41 -22.27
N ASP A 182 -26.18 -27.19 -23.33
CA ASP A 182 -25.93 -26.13 -24.31
C ASP A 182 -26.03 -24.73 -23.70
N MET A 183 -27.00 -24.50 -22.81
CA MET A 183 -27.09 -23.23 -22.07
C MET A 183 -25.87 -23.03 -21.18
N ILE A 184 -25.40 -24.09 -20.53
CA ILE A 184 -24.23 -24.01 -19.65
C ILE A 184 -22.97 -23.64 -20.46
N ASN A 185 -22.74 -24.35 -21.57
CA ASN A 185 -21.62 -24.10 -22.47
C ASN A 185 -21.64 -22.70 -23.11
N GLN A 186 -22.82 -22.18 -23.42
CA GLN A 186 -22.94 -20.86 -24.06
C GLN A 186 -22.84 -19.71 -23.05
N GLN A 187 -23.39 -19.86 -21.85
CA GLN A 187 -23.51 -18.77 -20.88
C GLN A 187 -22.34 -18.72 -19.90
N MET A 188 -21.68 -19.85 -19.60
CA MET A 188 -20.50 -19.90 -18.73
C MET A 188 -20.75 -19.17 -17.39
N ASP A 189 -19.83 -18.30 -16.94
CA ASP A 189 -19.96 -17.54 -15.68
C ASP A 189 -21.21 -16.64 -15.63
N LEU A 190 -21.86 -16.33 -16.76
CA LEU A 190 -23.13 -15.58 -16.76
C LEU A 190 -24.25 -16.34 -16.02
N ILE A 191 -24.18 -17.67 -15.94
CA ILE A 191 -25.14 -18.49 -15.19
C ILE A 191 -25.14 -18.10 -13.72
N ALA A 192 -23.96 -17.91 -13.14
CA ALA A 192 -23.80 -17.54 -11.73
C ALA A 192 -24.47 -16.18 -11.42
N ALA A 193 -24.50 -15.26 -12.39
CA ALA A 193 -25.20 -13.99 -12.26
C ALA A 193 -26.71 -14.08 -12.58
N THR A 194 -27.14 -15.10 -13.31
CA THR A 194 -28.51 -15.20 -13.84
C THR A 194 -29.46 -15.92 -12.88
N TYR A 195 -28.99 -16.96 -12.20
CA TYR A 195 -29.81 -17.81 -11.33
C TYR A 195 -29.47 -17.52 -9.87
N SER A 196 -30.46 -17.19 -9.03
CA SER A 196 -30.26 -17.29 -7.56
C SER A 196 -30.07 -18.75 -7.13
N ALA A 197 -29.59 -19.00 -5.90
CA ALA A 197 -29.46 -20.36 -5.38
C ALA A 197 -30.78 -21.17 -5.48
N ALA A 198 -31.91 -20.57 -5.10
CA ALA A 198 -33.22 -21.22 -5.20
C ALA A 198 -33.65 -21.51 -6.65
N GLN A 199 -33.35 -20.61 -7.59
CA GLN A 199 -33.63 -20.84 -9.02
C GLN A 199 -32.71 -21.90 -9.61
N LEU A 200 -31.45 -21.92 -9.20
CA LEU A 200 -30.49 -22.94 -9.63
C LEU A 200 -30.96 -24.33 -9.19
N ASP A 201 -31.38 -24.48 -7.93
CA ASP A 201 -31.90 -25.76 -7.40
C ASP A 201 -33.14 -26.24 -8.15
N ALA A 202 -34.08 -25.33 -8.41
CA ALA A 202 -35.30 -25.63 -9.15
C ALA A 202 -35.05 -25.99 -10.62
N CYS A 203 -33.99 -25.47 -11.25
CA CYS A 203 -33.75 -25.58 -12.69
C CYS A 203 -32.71 -26.59 -13.12
N ILE A 204 -31.80 -27.01 -12.26
CA ILE A 204 -30.78 -28.00 -12.60
C ILE A 204 -31.29 -29.42 -12.31
N THR A 205 -31.04 -30.37 -13.22
CA THR A 205 -31.37 -31.79 -13.03
C THR A 205 -30.15 -32.59 -12.59
N ASN A 206 -30.35 -33.80 -12.03
CA ASN A 206 -29.23 -34.64 -11.57
C ASN A 206 -28.33 -35.03 -12.76
N THR A 207 -28.94 -35.30 -13.91
CA THR A 207 -28.23 -35.66 -15.14
C THR A 207 -27.43 -34.47 -15.67
N THR A 208 -28.04 -33.28 -15.80
CA THR A 208 -27.31 -32.09 -16.28
C THR A 208 -26.14 -31.75 -15.34
N LEU A 209 -26.33 -31.86 -14.02
CA LEU A 209 -25.28 -31.62 -13.05
C LEU A 209 -24.10 -32.56 -13.26
N LEU A 210 -24.33 -33.86 -13.39
CA LEU A 210 -23.26 -34.84 -13.59
C LEU A 210 -22.57 -34.67 -14.95
N ASP A 211 -23.34 -34.45 -16.02
CA ASP A 211 -22.80 -34.34 -17.38
C ASP A 211 -21.99 -33.04 -17.60
N SER A 212 -22.25 -32.01 -16.79
CA SER A 212 -21.57 -30.71 -16.85
C SER A 212 -20.78 -30.38 -15.58
N LEU A 213 -20.47 -31.37 -14.74
CA LEU A 213 -19.90 -31.15 -13.40
C LEU A 213 -18.61 -30.33 -13.44
N SER A 214 -17.67 -30.71 -14.31
CA SER A 214 -16.39 -30.00 -14.45
C SER A 214 -16.59 -28.53 -14.86
N LEU A 215 -17.54 -28.26 -15.77
CA LEU A 215 -17.79 -26.90 -16.22
C LEU A 215 -18.45 -26.08 -15.11
N LEU A 216 -19.52 -26.61 -14.49
CA LEU A 216 -20.22 -25.97 -13.38
C LEU A 216 -19.28 -25.69 -12.20
N GLY A 217 -18.41 -26.64 -11.87
CA GLY A 217 -17.36 -26.48 -10.87
C GLY A 217 -16.37 -25.36 -11.19
N SER A 218 -16.14 -25.05 -12.47
CA SER A 218 -15.24 -23.95 -12.85
C SER A 218 -15.89 -22.56 -12.76
N LEU A 219 -17.23 -22.48 -12.69
CA LEU A 219 -17.95 -21.20 -12.72
C LEU A 219 -17.85 -20.45 -11.39
N ALA A 220 -17.92 -19.13 -11.46
CA ALA A 220 -17.83 -18.21 -10.33
C ALA A 220 -19.18 -18.08 -9.57
N PHE A 221 -19.75 -19.21 -9.19
CA PHE A 221 -20.92 -19.27 -8.31
C PHE A 221 -20.60 -18.69 -6.93
N ALA A 222 -21.58 -18.03 -6.33
CA ALA A 222 -21.58 -17.64 -4.93
C ALA A 222 -21.71 -18.88 -4.01
N ASP A 223 -21.36 -18.73 -2.73
CA ASP A 223 -21.29 -19.84 -1.79
C ASP A 223 -22.66 -20.53 -1.60
N ASP A 224 -23.77 -19.78 -1.61
CA ASP A 224 -25.12 -20.35 -1.53
C ASP A 224 -25.51 -21.18 -2.76
N GLN A 225 -25.08 -20.76 -3.96
CA GLN A 225 -25.25 -21.52 -5.19
C GLN A 225 -24.36 -22.77 -5.22
N LEU A 226 -23.10 -22.67 -4.76
CA LEU A 226 -22.21 -23.82 -4.65
C LEU A 226 -22.76 -24.84 -3.64
N GLN A 227 -23.38 -24.38 -2.55
CA GLN A 227 -24.02 -25.24 -1.56
C GLN A 227 -25.17 -26.05 -2.19
N VAL A 228 -26.01 -25.42 -3.02
CA VAL A 228 -27.06 -26.13 -3.79
C VAL A 228 -26.47 -27.24 -4.64
N LEU A 229 -25.36 -26.99 -5.35
CA LEU A 229 -24.71 -28.00 -6.18
C LEU A 229 -24.13 -29.14 -5.33
N LYS A 230 -23.53 -28.83 -4.17
CA LYS A 230 -23.05 -29.84 -3.20
C LYS A 230 -24.20 -30.70 -2.69
N ASP A 231 -25.28 -30.09 -2.20
CA ASP A 231 -26.42 -30.81 -1.60
C ASP A 231 -27.03 -31.81 -2.61
N ARG A 232 -27.11 -31.42 -3.88
CA ARG A 232 -27.54 -32.30 -4.98
C ARG A 232 -26.57 -33.44 -5.25
N LEU A 233 -25.25 -33.18 -5.22
CA LEU A 233 -24.24 -34.24 -5.35
C LEU A 233 -24.32 -35.23 -4.19
N ASP A 234 -24.56 -34.76 -2.97
CA ASP A 234 -24.69 -35.63 -1.79
C ASP A 234 -25.97 -36.47 -1.84
N MET A 235 -27.04 -35.96 -2.45
CA MET A 235 -28.25 -36.74 -2.75
C MET A 235 -27.97 -37.85 -3.78
N ILE A 236 -27.13 -37.58 -4.79
CA ILE A 236 -26.73 -38.56 -5.80
C ILE A 236 -25.77 -39.60 -5.21
N PHE A 237 -24.81 -39.14 -4.40
CA PHE A 237 -23.72 -39.93 -3.83
C PHE A 237 -23.86 -40.05 -2.31
N SER A 238 -24.83 -40.85 -1.85
CA SER A 238 -25.14 -41.02 -0.43
C SER A 238 -23.99 -41.56 0.44
N ASN A 239 -22.96 -42.17 -0.16
CA ASN A 239 -21.78 -42.69 0.53
C ASN A 239 -20.50 -41.86 0.24
N GLY A 240 -20.66 -40.61 -0.20
CA GLY A 240 -19.56 -39.72 -0.57
C GLY A 240 -19.20 -39.76 -2.05
N VAL A 241 -18.58 -38.68 -2.52
CA VAL A 241 -18.27 -38.44 -3.93
C VAL A 241 -17.18 -39.40 -4.43
N PRO A 242 -17.44 -40.21 -5.48
CA PRO A 242 -16.42 -41.11 -6.03
C PRO A 242 -15.27 -40.35 -6.69
N GLU A 243 -14.07 -40.95 -6.66
CA GLU A 243 -12.83 -40.32 -7.13
C GLU A 243 -12.86 -39.72 -8.54
N PRO A 244 -13.50 -40.34 -9.57
CA PRO A 244 -13.60 -39.73 -10.90
C PRO A 244 -14.35 -38.39 -10.93
N TYR A 245 -15.25 -38.16 -9.96
CA TYR A 245 -16.02 -36.93 -9.84
C TYR A 245 -15.34 -35.89 -8.94
N LEU A 246 -14.49 -36.33 -8.00
CA LEU A 246 -13.74 -35.42 -7.10
C LEU A 246 -12.94 -34.37 -7.88
N ILE A 247 -12.19 -34.79 -8.91
CA ILE A 247 -11.39 -33.88 -9.73
C ILE A 247 -12.23 -32.94 -10.61
N GLN A 248 -13.53 -33.20 -10.74
CA GLN A 248 -14.46 -32.37 -11.52
C GLN A 248 -15.21 -31.36 -10.65
N LEU A 249 -15.12 -31.45 -9.32
CA LEU A 249 -15.88 -30.58 -8.42
C LEU A 249 -15.56 -29.09 -8.60
N GLY A 250 -14.31 -28.75 -8.94
CA GLY A 250 -13.87 -27.36 -9.02
C GLY A 250 -14.22 -26.59 -7.74
N ASN A 251 -14.77 -25.38 -7.89
CA ASN A 251 -15.20 -24.52 -6.80
C ASN A 251 -16.24 -25.17 -5.87
N ILE A 252 -16.99 -26.21 -6.30
CA ILE A 252 -17.95 -26.93 -5.45
C ILE A 252 -17.21 -27.62 -4.29
N ALA A 253 -15.96 -28.05 -4.49
CA ALA A 253 -15.13 -28.65 -3.44
C ALA A 253 -15.02 -27.74 -2.20
N ARG A 254 -15.11 -26.41 -2.36
CA ARG A 254 -15.05 -25.45 -1.26
C ARG A 254 -16.18 -25.61 -0.23
N MET A 255 -17.29 -26.22 -0.61
CA MET A 255 -18.45 -26.40 0.25
C MET A 255 -18.35 -27.63 1.15
N TYR A 256 -17.42 -28.55 0.87
CA TYR A 256 -17.19 -29.72 1.71
C TYR A 256 -16.39 -29.37 2.96
N SER A 257 -16.72 -29.99 4.09
CA SER A 257 -15.98 -29.85 5.34
C SER A 257 -14.69 -30.68 5.37
N GLU A 258 -13.83 -30.41 6.35
CA GLU A 258 -12.62 -31.19 6.59
C GLU A 258 -12.95 -32.67 6.87
N GLU A 259 -14.01 -32.94 7.65
CA GLU A 259 -14.48 -34.29 7.95
C GLU A 259 -14.95 -35.02 6.69
N GLU A 260 -15.71 -34.35 5.82
CA GLU A 260 -16.18 -34.94 4.56
C GLU A 260 -15.00 -35.24 3.63
N MET A 261 -14.03 -34.33 3.53
CA MET A 261 -12.83 -34.50 2.71
C MET A 261 -11.91 -35.62 3.22
N SER A 262 -11.86 -35.85 4.53
CA SER A 262 -11.06 -36.94 5.12
C SER A 262 -11.49 -38.33 4.64
N LEU A 263 -12.70 -38.47 4.09
CA LEU A 263 -13.24 -39.73 3.57
C LEU A 263 -12.91 -39.95 2.09
N TRP A 264 -12.46 -38.93 1.37
CA TRP A 264 -12.22 -38.98 -0.07
C TRP A 264 -11.13 -39.97 -0.46
N ASN A 265 -11.28 -40.61 -1.61
CA ASN A 265 -10.28 -41.52 -2.17
C ASN A 265 -9.33 -40.73 -3.08
N ILE A 266 -8.14 -40.38 -2.58
CA ILE A 266 -7.13 -39.57 -3.28
C ILE A 266 -5.89 -40.43 -3.53
N THR A 267 -5.84 -41.06 -4.71
CA THR A 267 -4.81 -42.08 -5.01
C THR A 267 -3.59 -41.56 -5.78
N SER A 268 -3.59 -40.31 -6.24
CA SER A 268 -2.45 -39.74 -6.98
C SER A 268 -2.20 -38.27 -6.67
N VAL A 269 -0.95 -37.84 -6.86
CA VAL A 269 -0.50 -36.46 -6.65
C VAL A 269 -1.27 -35.47 -7.53
N ASP A 270 -1.52 -35.81 -8.80
CA ASP A 270 -2.25 -34.92 -9.73
C ASP A 270 -3.69 -34.63 -9.26
N LYS A 271 -4.36 -35.65 -8.71
CA LYS A 271 -5.71 -35.50 -8.15
C LYS A 271 -5.68 -34.64 -6.89
N LEU A 272 -4.71 -34.88 -6.01
CA LEU A 272 -4.48 -34.04 -4.84
C LEU A 272 -4.24 -32.58 -5.24
N ALA A 273 -3.38 -32.33 -6.23
CA ALA A 273 -3.06 -30.98 -6.70
C ALA A 273 -4.30 -30.24 -7.20
N THR A 274 -5.15 -30.94 -7.97
CA THR A 274 -6.41 -30.40 -8.47
C THR A 274 -7.35 -30.05 -7.31
N LEU A 275 -7.47 -30.94 -6.33
CA LEU A 275 -8.34 -30.73 -5.16
C LEU A 275 -7.85 -29.59 -4.26
N ILE A 276 -6.54 -29.46 -4.03
CA ILE A 276 -5.97 -28.35 -3.25
C ILE A 276 -6.32 -27.02 -3.90
N GLN A 277 -6.14 -26.90 -5.22
CA GLN A 277 -6.44 -25.67 -5.96
C GLN A 277 -7.94 -25.34 -5.97
N SER A 278 -8.80 -26.36 -5.95
CA SER A 278 -10.24 -26.18 -6.06
C SER A 278 -10.93 -25.95 -4.71
N ALA A 279 -10.47 -26.63 -3.65
CA ALA A 279 -11.04 -26.60 -2.31
C ALA A 279 -10.57 -25.40 -1.47
N SER A 280 -9.35 -24.92 -1.69
CA SER A 280 -8.75 -23.87 -0.87
C SER A 280 -9.24 -22.47 -1.24
N ARG A 281 -9.40 -21.60 -0.23
CA ARG A 281 -9.70 -20.15 -0.41
C ARG A 281 -8.48 -19.25 -0.25
N ASN A 282 -7.50 -19.64 0.55
CA ASN A 282 -6.35 -18.83 0.94
C ASN A 282 -5.14 -19.71 1.28
N SER A 283 -3.98 -19.11 1.59
CA SER A 283 -2.73 -19.85 1.80
C SER A 283 -2.66 -20.66 3.10
N ASN A 284 -3.65 -20.54 3.99
CA ASN A 284 -3.69 -21.21 5.30
C ASN A 284 -5.00 -21.98 5.57
N ASP A 285 -5.69 -22.40 4.50
CA ASP A 285 -6.93 -23.18 4.60
C ASP A 285 -6.66 -24.57 5.18
N ALA A 286 -7.29 -24.91 6.31
CA ALA A 286 -7.10 -26.17 7.03
C ALA A 286 -7.48 -27.41 6.18
N LYS A 287 -8.35 -27.24 5.18
CA LYS A 287 -8.71 -28.31 4.24
C LYS A 287 -7.52 -28.87 3.47
N VAL A 288 -6.51 -28.03 3.19
CA VAL A 288 -5.29 -28.48 2.50
C VAL A 288 -4.54 -29.50 3.35
N ASN A 289 -4.44 -29.26 4.67
CA ASN A 289 -3.82 -30.21 5.58
C ASN A 289 -4.56 -31.54 5.59
N GLU A 290 -5.89 -31.55 5.60
CA GLU A 290 -6.65 -32.80 5.54
C GLU A 290 -6.48 -33.55 4.22
N LEU A 291 -6.53 -32.85 3.08
CA LEU A 291 -6.29 -33.47 1.78
C LEU A 291 -4.90 -34.11 1.69
N VAL A 292 -3.88 -33.42 2.19
CA VAL A 292 -2.49 -33.91 2.22
C VAL A 292 -2.37 -35.12 3.15
N GLN A 293 -2.88 -35.04 4.38
CA GLN A 293 -2.86 -36.17 5.32
C GLN A 293 -3.57 -37.39 4.74
N ARG A 294 -4.73 -37.19 4.11
CA ARG A 294 -5.51 -38.26 3.48
C ARG A 294 -4.75 -38.92 2.35
N TYR A 295 -4.10 -38.14 1.48
CA TYR A 295 -3.25 -38.67 0.41
C TYR A 295 -2.08 -39.49 0.97
N LEU A 296 -1.36 -38.97 1.97
CA LEU A 296 -0.23 -39.66 2.60
C LEU A 296 -0.68 -40.98 3.25
N GLN A 297 -1.84 -40.99 3.90
CA GLN A 297 -2.41 -42.18 4.54
C GLN A 297 -2.77 -43.27 3.53
N LEU A 298 -3.46 -42.92 2.44
CA LEU A 298 -3.91 -43.88 1.43
C LEU A 298 -2.76 -44.51 0.63
N ASN A 299 -1.64 -43.79 0.53
CA ASN A 299 -0.50 -44.18 -0.30
C ASN A 299 0.73 -44.59 0.52
N TYR A 300 0.56 -44.79 1.84
CA TYR A 300 1.61 -45.30 2.72
C TYR A 300 2.06 -46.71 2.29
N PRO A 301 3.37 -47.02 2.30
CA PRO A 301 4.51 -46.20 2.74
C PRO A 301 5.18 -45.38 1.62
N ASN A 302 4.61 -45.39 0.41
CA ASN A 302 5.28 -44.90 -0.80
C ASN A 302 5.10 -43.39 -1.03
N ALA A 303 4.08 -42.77 -0.44
CA ALA A 303 3.88 -41.33 -0.54
C ALA A 303 4.72 -40.57 0.51
N SER A 304 5.29 -39.45 0.08
CA SER A 304 6.02 -38.52 0.95
C SER A 304 5.83 -37.08 0.45
N LEU A 305 6.19 -36.10 1.29
CA LEU A 305 6.30 -34.70 0.87
C LEU A 305 7.60 -34.52 0.09
N ASP A 306 7.62 -34.98 -1.16
CA ASP A 306 8.72 -34.82 -2.10
C ASP A 306 8.74 -33.42 -2.75
N GLY A 307 9.77 -33.13 -3.55
CA GLY A 307 9.91 -31.82 -4.20
C GLY A 307 8.74 -31.45 -5.13
N THR A 308 8.07 -32.46 -5.74
CA THR A 308 6.91 -32.23 -6.60
C THR A 308 5.70 -31.82 -5.78
N LEU A 309 5.38 -32.56 -4.72
CA LEU A 309 4.26 -32.22 -3.84
C LEU A 309 4.51 -30.91 -3.08
N LEU A 310 5.75 -30.64 -2.67
CA LEU A 310 6.12 -29.37 -2.04
C LEU A 310 6.05 -28.18 -3.00
N THR A 311 6.34 -28.38 -4.29
CA THR A 311 6.11 -27.35 -5.32
C THR A 311 4.62 -27.01 -5.41
N ILE A 312 3.74 -28.01 -5.40
CA ILE A 312 2.28 -27.81 -5.41
C ILE A 312 1.80 -27.09 -4.14
N LEU A 313 2.41 -27.44 -3.00
CA LEU A 313 2.07 -26.87 -1.70
C LEU A 313 2.75 -25.53 -1.41
N ALA A 314 3.65 -25.03 -2.26
CA ALA A 314 4.38 -23.79 -1.99
C ALA A 314 3.46 -22.60 -1.63
N PRO A 315 2.31 -22.38 -2.30
CA PRO A 315 1.35 -21.33 -1.93
C PRO A 315 0.50 -21.65 -0.69
N TYR A 316 0.52 -22.89 -0.20
CA TYR A 316 -0.34 -23.40 0.86
C TYR A 316 0.45 -24.06 2.00
N ILE A 317 1.76 -23.82 2.08
CA ILE A 317 2.63 -24.51 3.04
C ILE A 317 2.21 -24.19 4.48
N SER A 318 1.66 -23.00 4.70
CA SER A 318 1.10 -22.51 5.96
C SER A 318 -0.15 -23.27 6.42
N SER A 319 -0.84 -23.98 5.53
CA SER A 319 -1.96 -24.84 5.90
C SER A 319 -1.50 -26.09 6.64
N LEU A 320 -0.28 -26.59 6.37
CA LEU A 320 0.22 -27.82 6.98
C LEU A 320 0.44 -27.63 8.48
N ASN A 321 0.07 -28.65 9.26
CA ASN A 321 0.38 -28.64 10.69
C ASN A 321 1.90 -28.73 10.95
N GLU A 322 2.31 -28.30 12.15
CA GLU A 322 3.73 -28.25 12.53
C GLU A 322 4.41 -29.63 12.51
N THR A 323 3.65 -30.71 12.73
CA THR A 323 4.19 -32.09 12.69
C THR A 323 4.57 -32.51 11.28
N LEU A 324 3.72 -32.21 10.29
CA LEU A 324 4.04 -32.45 8.88
C LEU A 324 5.22 -31.60 8.45
N ILE A 325 5.23 -30.29 8.79
CA ILE A 325 6.34 -29.39 8.46
C ILE A 325 7.65 -29.91 9.06
N GLN A 326 7.65 -30.31 10.34
CA GLN A 326 8.82 -30.88 11.01
C GLN A 326 9.37 -32.11 10.29
N ASN A 327 8.49 -32.95 9.74
CA ASN A 327 8.85 -34.20 9.07
C ASN A 327 9.30 -34.03 7.61
N ILE A 328 9.17 -32.84 7.01
CA ILE A 328 9.72 -32.57 5.67
C ILE A 328 11.25 -32.71 5.71
N SER A 329 11.83 -33.52 4.83
CA SER A 329 13.29 -33.57 4.68
C SER A 329 13.83 -32.29 4.06
N SER A 330 14.99 -31.80 4.52
CA SER A 330 15.64 -30.63 3.93
C SER A 330 15.89 -30.79 2.43
N GLU A 331 16.32 -31.97 1.97
CA GLU A 331 16.56 -32.25 0.55
C GLU A 331 15.30 -32.07 -0.30
N ASN A 332 14.17 -32.66 0.08
CA ASN A 332 12.90 -32.47 -0.63
C ASN A 332 12.45 -31.01 -0.65
N LEU A 333 12.67 -30.27 0.45
CA LEU A 333 12.34 -28.84 0.49
C LEU A 333 13.18 -28.03 -0.51
N GLY A 334 14.48 -28.33 -0.60
CA GLY A 334 15.37 -27.74 -1.60
C GLY A 334 15.04 -28.13 -3.05
N ASN A 335 14.37 -29.26 -3.25
CA ASN A 335 13.88 -29.69 -4.56
C ASN A 335 12.56 -29.01 -4.98
N SER A 336 11.97 -28.14 -4.14
CA SER A 336 10.82 -27.33 -4.55
C SER A 336 11.24 -26.32 -5.63
N SER A 337 10.50 -26.31 -6.73
CA SER A 337 10.75 -25.37 -7.84
C SER A 337 10.05 -24.02 -7.67
N GLN A 338 9.19 -23.87 -6.66
CA GLN A 338 8.46 -22.64 -6.36
C GLN A 338 8.88 -22.05 -5.00
N PRO A 339 9.05 -20.72 -4.91
CA PRO A 339 9.20 -20.03 -3.63
C PRO A 339 8.00 -20.29 -2.71
N LEU A 340 8.29 -20.54 -1.44
CA LEU A 340 7.25 -20.78 -0.43
C LEU A 340 6.54 -19.48 -0.04
N GLU A 341 5.22 -19.53 0.10
CA GLU A 341 4.41 -18.47 0.67
C GLU A 341 4.26 -18.74 2.18
N ILE A 342 5.00 -17.99 3.02
CA ILE A 342 4.99 -18.21 4.47
C ILE A 342 4.36 -17.06 5.25
N SER A 343 3.76 -16.04 4.62
CA SER A 343 3.29 -14.85 5.33
C SER A 343 2.26 -15.21 6.41
N THR A 344 1.42 -16.21 6.13
CA THR A 344 0.36 -16.73 7.02
C THR A 344 0.81 -17.86 7.95
N CYS A 345 2.05 -18.34 7.87
CA CYS A 345 2.60 -19.37 8.76
C CYS A 345 2.68 -18.88 10.22
N SER A 346 2.53 -19.82 11.17
CA SER A 346 2.95 -19.60 12.55
C SER A 346 4.47 -19.30 12.61
N GLN A 347 4.92 -18.54 13.61
CA GLN A 347 6.36 -18.24 13.73
C GLN A 347 7.20 -19.51 13.93
N THR A 348 6.66 -20.54 14.60
CA THR A 348 7.29 -21.86 14.73
C THR A 348 7.51 -22.49 13.35
N SER A 349 6.48 -22.54 12.50
CA SER A 349 6.59 -23.06 11.14
C SER A 349 7.58 -22.27 10.29
N LYS A 350 7.58 -20.92 10.39
CA LYS A 350 8.57 -20.07 9.71
C LYS A 350 10.00 -20.46 10.10
N ASN A 351 10.25 -20.62 11.40
CA ASN A 351 11.57 -21.01 11.92
C ASN A 351 12.00 -22.39 11.38
N LEU A 352 11.09 -23.37 11.39
CA LEU A 352 11.37 -24.73 10.90
C LEU A 352 11.70 -24.74 9.40
N LEU A 353 10.94 -24.01 8.59
CA LEU A 353 11.16 -23.89 7.15
C LEU A 353 12.49 -23.20 6.84
N PHE A 354 12.80 -22.11 7.56
CA PHE A 354 14.08 -21.41 7.44
C PHE A 354 15.26 -22.33 7.77
N ASP A 355 15.20 -23.05 8.91
CA ASP A 355 16.26 -23.97 9.34
C ASP A 355 16.48 -25.10 8.31
N LYS A 356 15.40 -25.65 7.75
CA LYS A 356 15.49 -26.70 6.73
C LYS A 356 16.11 -26.20 5.43
N MET A 357 15.73 -25.01 4.96
CA MET A 357 16.32 -24.38 3.77
C MET A 357 17.79 -24.04 4.00
N LYS A 358 18.14 -23.50 5.17
CA LYS A 358 19.52 -23.19 5.54
C LYS A 358 20.43 -24.42 5.47
N LEU A 359 19.95 -25.60 5.90
CA LEU A 359 20.70 -26.85 5.80
C LEU A 359 21.06 -27.22 4.35
N VAL A 360 20.17 -26.93 3.39
CA VAL A 360 20.41 -27.21 1.96
C VAL A 360 21.45 -26.24 1.37
N TYR A 361 21.29 -24.94 1.65
CA TYR A 361 22.04 -23.90 0.96
C TYR A 361 23.26 -23.36 1.72
N SER A 362 23.59 -23.94 2.88
CA SER A 362 24.77 -23.55 3.68
C SER A 362 26.11 -23.56 2.90
N SER A 363 26.20 -24.30 1.79
CA SER A 363 27.39 -24.34 0.93
C SER A 363 27.46 -23.25 -0.15
N TYR A 364 26.40 -22.44 -0.33
CA TYR A 364 26.32 -21.39 -1.36
C TYR A 364 26.92 -20.04 -0.92
N ASP A 365 27.73 -20.03 0.13
CA ASP A 365 28.29 -18.85 0.81
C ASP A 365 29.27 -17.99 -0.03
N ASN A 366 29.54 -18.37 -1.29
CA ASN A 366 30.47 -17.64 -2.16
C ASN A 366 29.88 -16.38 -2.80
N SER A 367 28.54 -16.23 -2.79
CA SER A 367 27.81 -15.08 -3.33
C SER A 367 26.70 -14.65 -2.35
N SER A 368 26.96 -13.61 -1.55
CA SER A 368 26.04 -13.15 -0.50
C SER A 368 24.66 -12.76 -1.05
N ASN A 369 24.59 -12.23 -2.27
CA ASN A 369 23.32 -11.87 -2.90
C ASN A 369 22.54 -13.10 -3.38
N GLU A 370 23.19 -14.09 -4.02
CA GLU A 370 22.50 -15.32 -4.46
C GLU A 370 21.91 -16.08 -3.28
N TYR A 371 22.68 -16.22 -2.19
CA TYR A 371 22.21 -16.84 -0.97
C TYR A 371 21.02 -16.08 -0.37
N TYR A 372 21.09 -14.74 -0.32
CA TYR A 372 19.97 -13.90 0.10
C TYR A 372 18.72 -14.12 -0.76
N GLN A 373 18.83 -14.12 -2.09
CA GLN A 373 17.67 -14.32 -2.98
C GLN A 373 17.00 -15.69 -2.76
N ILE A 374 17.78 -16.75 -2.51
CA ILE A 374 17.26 -18.09 -2.24
C ILE A 374 16.55 -18.15 -0.88
N MET A 375 17.11 -17.49 0.14
CA MET A 375 16.58 -17.52 1.51
C MET A 375 15.45 -16.51 1.74
N LYS A 376 15.34 -15.46 0.89
CA LYS A 376 14.35 -14.39 0.98
C LYS A 376 12.92 -14.88 1.23
N PRO A 377 12.39 -15.91 0.54
CA PRO A 377 11.03 -16.38 0.76
C PRO A 377 10.78 -16.92 2.17
N VAL A 378 11.81 -17.41 2.86
CA VAL A 378 11.70 -18.00 4.21
C VAL A 378 12.31 -17.12 5.32
N ILE A 379 12.82 -15.93 4.97
CA ILE A 379 13.65 -15.12 5.86
C ILE A 379 12.93 -14.63 7.13
N GLY A 380 11.59 -14.62 7.12
CA GLY A 380 10.78 -14.36 8.33
C GLY A 380 10.99 -15.37 9.46
N GLY A 381 11.61 -16.53 9.19
CA GLY A 381 12.02 -17.53 10.18
C GLY A 381 13.46 -17.42 10.68
N ALA A 382 14.23 -16.44 10.19
CA ALA A 382 15.66 -16.30 10.51
C ALA A 382 15.90 -15.98 11.99
N ARG A 383 17.00 -16.51 12.55
CA ARG A 383 17.49 -16.08 13.87
C ARG A 383 18.23 -14.73 13.76
N ALA A 384 18.42 -14.04 14.88
CA ALA A 384 19.20 -12.81 14.92
C ALA A 384 20.61 -12.99 14.32
N SER A 385 21.28 -14.10 14.64
CA SER A 385 22.60 -14.42 14.07
C SER A 385 22.58 -14.53 12.54
N ASP A 386 21.48 -15.03 11.97
CA ASP A 386 21.34 -15.18 10.52
C ASP A 386 21.09 -13.82 9.87
N LEU A 387 20.25 -12.98 10.49
CA LEU A 387 20.03 -11.60 10.05
C LEU A 387 21.30 -10.75 10.10
N ILE A 388 22.16 -10.94 11.12
CA ILE A 388 23.48 -10.31 11.20
C ILE A 388 24.40 -10.80 10.05
N ALA A 389 24.35 -12.09 9.73
CA ALA A 389 25.11 -12.64 8.61
C ALA A 389 24.64 -12.05 7.27
N PHE A 390 23.33 -11.96 7.05
CA PHE A 390 22.78 -11.26 5.89
C PHE A 390 23.25 -9.81 5.86
N ALA A 391 23.11 -9.05 6.94
CA ALA A 391 23.57 -7.67 7.05
C ALA A 391 25.06 -7.49 6.69
N SER A 392 25.90 -8.49 6.96
CA SER A 392 27.34 -8.42 6.64
C SER A 392 27.61 -8.51 5.13
N GLY A 393 26.68 -9.09 4.36
CA GLY A 393 26.72 -9.14 2.90
C GLY A 393 26.08 -7.92 2.21
N PHE A 394 25.60 -6.93 2.98
CA PHE A 394 24.91 -5.72 2.49
C PHE A 394 23.79 -5.98 1.47
N PRO A 395 22.79 -6.82 1.80
CA PRO A 395 21.64 -7.05 0.92
C PRO A 395 20.83 -5.76 0.79
N GLU A 396 20.26 -5.50 -0.37
CA GLU A 396 19.29 -4.42 -0.57
C GLU A 396 17.87 -4.94 -0.23
N MET A 397 17.58 -5.20 1.04
CA MET A 397 16.28 -5.73 1.47
C MET A 397 15.19 -4.69 1.27
N ASP A 398 14.14 -5.05 0.54
CA ASP A 398 12.97 -4.19 0.38
C ASP A 398 12.13 -4.12 1.67
N LEU A 399 11.36 -3.04 1.81
CA LEU A 399 10.57 -2.76 3.02
C LEU A 399 9.48 -3.81 3.28
N THR A 400 8.96 -4.48 2.26
CA THR A 400 7.95 -5.54 2.44
C THR A 400 8.60 -6.76 3.08
N THR A 401 9.80 -7.13 2.61
CA THR A 401 10.59 -8.21 3.20
C THR A 401 11.00 -7.85 4.63
N PHE A 402 11.48 -6.63 4.87
CA PHE A 402 11.89 -6.19 6.21
C PHE A 402 10.74 -6.25 7.21
N THR A 403 9.55 -5.79 6.82
CA THR A 403 8.35 -5.83 7.69
C THR A 403 7.79 -7.24 7.89
N SER A 404 8.25 -8.24 7.13
CA SER A 404 7.91 -9.66 7.30
C SER A 404 8.82 -10.41 8.29
N LEU A 405 9.90 -9.79 8.75
CA LEU A 405 10.85 -10.39 9.70
C LEU A 405 10.20 -10.63 11.07
N ASN A 406 10.79 -11.56 11.84
CA ASN A 406 10.35 -11.81 13.21
C ASN A 406 10.73 -10.62 14.13
N PRO A 407 9.75 -9.87 14.68
CA PRO A 407 10.04 -8.71 15.52
C PRO A 407 10.95 -9.05 16.70
N ASP A 408 10.78 -10.22 17.32
CA ASP A 408 11.58 -10.63 18.48
C ASP A 408 13.04 -10.89 18.13
N LYS A 409 13.35 -11.21 16.87
CA LYS A 409 14.72 -11.42 16.39
C LYS A 409 15.35 -10.13 15.89
N VAL A 410 14.55 -9.22 15.35
CA VAL A 410 15.03 -7.90 14.96
C VAL A 410 15.46 -7.09 16.18
N LYS A 411 14.79 -7.22 17.34
CA LYS A 411 15.21 -6.60 18.62
C LYS A 411 16.68 -6.83 18.99
N GLU A 412 17.23 -7.96 18.60
CA GLU A 412 18.62 -8.36 18.90
C GLU A 412 19.65 -7.71 17.94
N LEU A 413 19.21 -6.94 16.93
CA LEU A 413 20.05 -6.33 15.90
C LEU A 413 20.51 -4.92 16.27
N SER A 414 21.75 -4.58 15.91
CA SER A 414 22.26 -3.21 16.02
C SER A 414 21.72 -2.30 14.91
N VAL A 415 21.82 -0.98 15.10
CA VAL A 415 21.49 0.03 14.07
C VAL A 415 22.22 -0.24 12.75
N GLN A 416 23.51 -0.61 12.82
CA GLN A 416 24.30 -0.91 11.63
C GLN A 416 23.78 -2.15 10.89
N ASN A 417 23.27 -3.15 11.61
CA ASN A 417 22.66 -4.30 10.95
C ASN A 417 21.38 -3.89 10.20
N ILE A 418 20.55 -3.03 10.77
CA ILE A 418 19.34 -2.53 10.08
C ILE A 418 19.72 -1.74 8.82
N MET A 419 20.71 -0.85 8.90
CA MET A 419 21.20 -0.09 7.74
C MET A 419 21.73 -1.01 6.65
N ASN A 420 22.57 -1.99 7.01
CA ASN A 420 23.14 -2.89 6.01
C ASN A 420 22.11 -3.87 5.44
N LEU A 421 21.05 -4.21 6.19
CA LEU A 421 19.95 -5.01 5.68
C LEU A 421 19.13 -4.23 4.65
N LEU A 422 18.85 -2.95 4.89
CA LEU A 422 17.99 -2.14 4.03
C LEU A 422 18.73 -1.52 2.83
N GLY A 423 20.02 -1.22 2.97
CA GLY A 423 20.78 -0.48 1.97
C GLY A 423 20.11 0.85 1.63
N ASP A 424 19.96 1.14 0.34
CA ASP A 424 19.32 2.36 -0.16
C ASP A 424 17.84 2.49 0.22
N ASN A 425 17.15 1.37 0.52
CA ASN A 425 15.74 1.39 0.94
C ASN A 425 15.53 2.05 2.30
N VAL A 426 16.61 2.32 3.06
CA VAL A 426 16.54 3.07 4.32
C VAL A 426 15.94 4.47 4.15
N LEU A 427 16.05 5.06 2.94
CA LEU A 427 15.48 6.38 2.63
C LEU A 427 13.94 6.41 2.72
N GLU A 428 13.30 5.25 2.59
CA GLU A 428 11.83 5.09 2.64
C GLU A 428 11.36 4.47 3.97
N ILE A 429 12.24 4.34 4.98
CA ILE A 429 11.91 3.68 6.25
C ILE A 429 10.74 4.33 7.00
N ASN A 430 10.47 5.61 6.74
CA ASN A 430 9.34 6.33 7.31
C ASN A 430 7.98 5.78 6.87
N THR A 431 7.92 5.13 5.71
CA THR A 431 6.68 4.51 5.19
C THR A 431 6.23 3.32 6.05
N ILE A 432 7.13 2.77 6.88
CA ILE A 432 6.87 1.59 7.72
C ILE A 432 6.98 1.87 9.23
N PHE A 433 6.89 3.13 9.68
CA PHE A 433 6.96 3.49 11.10
C PHE A 433 5.88 2.83 11.98
N SER A 434 4.74 2.47 11.40
CA SER A 434 3.68 1.74 12.10
C SER A 434 3.87 0.21 12.11
N SER A 435 4.94 -0.31 11.48
CA SER A 435 5.20 -1.74 11.43
C SER A 435 5.61 -2.28 12.79
N SER A 436 5.09 -3.46 13.14
CA SER A 436 5.43 -4.14 14.40
C SER A 436 6.92 -4.46 14.52
N VAL A 437 7.60 -4.73 13.41
CA VAL A 437 9.04 -5.01 13.36
C VAL A 437 9.86 -3.80 13.78
N LEU A 438 9.60 -2.64 13.18
CA LEU A 438 10.38 -1.43 13.45
C LEU A 438 10.09 -0.88 14.85
N LEU A 439 8.82 -0.91 15.29
CA LEU A 439 8.43 -0.54 16.64
C LEU A 439 9.09 -1.44 17.69
N ALA A 440 9.04 -2.76 17.50
CA ALA A 440 9.68 -3.71 18.40
C ALA A 440 11.19 -3.47 18.54
N TRP A 441 11.88 -3.21 17.43
CA TRP A 441 13.31 -2.88 17.44
C TRP A 441 13.60 -1.59 18.21
N ALA A 442 12.81 -0.54 17.96
CA ALA A 442 12.96 0.75 18.62
C ALA A 442 12.73 0.68 20.13
N GLU A 443 11.79 -0.16 20.58
CA GLU A 443 11.50 -0.37 22.01
C GLU A 443 12.62 -1.11 22.75
N ALA A 444 13.30 -2.06 22.10
CA ALA A 444 14.29 -2.93 22.75
C ALA A 444 15.69 -2.32 22.89
N ASN A 445 16.01 -1.30 22.07
CA ASN A 445 17.29 -0.62 22.10
C ASN A 445 17.13 0.68 22.92
N ASN A 446 17.65 0.70 24.17
CA ASN A 446 17.44 1.67 25.27
C ASN A 446 17.55 3.17 24.90
N GLN A 447 17.10 4.07 25.79
CA GLN A 447 17.14 5.54 25.62
C GLN A 447 18.47 6.17 25.14
N SER A 448 19.65 5.57 25.40
CA SER A 448 20.93 6.05 24.84
C SER A 448 21.11 5.67 23.36
N GLU A 449 20.52 4.56 22.93
CA GLU A 449 20.34 4.16 21.54
C GLU A 449 19.08 4.78 20.91
N ILE A 450 18.07 5.20 21.68
CA ILE A 450 16.93 6.04 21.22
C ILE A 450 17.36 7.50 21.05
N ASN A 451 18.30 7.99 21.87
CA ASN A 451 19.02 9.24 21.61
C ASN A 451 19.86 9.08 20.35
N ASN A 452 20.39 7.88 20.04
CA ASN A 452 20.94 7.58 18.72
C ASN A 452 19.87 7.39 17.64
N ALA A 453 18.66 6.89 17.88
CA ALA A 453 17.60 6.78 16.88
C ALA A 453 17.04 8.17 16.52
N THR A 454 17.00 9.07 17.50
CA THR A 454 16.71 10.49 17.35
C THR A 454 17.86 11.19 16.64
N ALA A 455 19.11 11.03 17.08
CA ALA A 455 20.29 11.57 16.40
C ALA A 455 20.50 10.97 14.99
N PHE A 456 20.08 9.74 14.76
CA PHE A 456 20.11 9.02 13.49
C PHE A 456 19.05 9.57 12.55
N LEU A 457 17.82 9.76 13.02
CA LEU A 457 16.79 10.48 12.28
C LEU A 457 17.24 11.90 11.95
N GLN A 458 17.84 12.61 12.92
CA GLN A 458 18.40 13.94 12.70
C GLN A 458 19.59 13.94 11.71
N SER A 459 20.42 12.89 11.72
CA SER A 459 21.53 12.72 10.77
C SER A 459 21.05 12.39 9.36
N ILE A 460 19.97 11.59 9.23
CA ILE A 460 19.31 11.32 7.95
C ILE A 460 18.70 12.60 7.40
N ILE A 461 17.92 13.34 8.21
CA ILE A 461 17.34 14.63 7.80
C ILE A 461 18.47 15.60 7.41
N ALA A 462 19.55 15.69 8.21
CA ALA A 462 20.70 16.53 7.90
C ALA A 462 21.37 16.17 6.57
N ALA A 463 21.55 14.88 6.27
CA ALA A 463 22.11 14.41 5.01
C ALA A 463 21.19 14.71 3.82
N LEU A 464 19.88 14.47 3.96
CA LEU A 464 18.88 14.79 2.93
C LEU A 464 18.88 16.28 2.57
N LEU A 465 19.05 17.15 3.57
CA LEU A 465 19.10 18.60 3.41
C LEU A 465 20.38 19.12 2.73
N THR A 466 21.38 18.27 2.48
CA THR A 466 22.53 18.66 1.63
C THR A 466 22.27 18.51 0.15
N ASN A 467 21.17 17.84 -0.23
CA ASN A 467 20.76 17.72 -1.61
C ASN A 467 20.23 19.06 -2.14
N ALA A 468 20.81 19.53 -3.25
CA ALA A 468 20.42 20.78 -3.88
C ALA A 468 18.93 20.81 -4.29
N ASP A 469 18.35 19.68 -4.71
CA ASP A 469 16.94 19.58 -5.10
C ASP A 469 15.99 19.77 -3.91
N VAL A 470 16.44 19.42 -2.70
CA VAL A 470 15.67 19.63 -1.46
C VAL A 470 15.78 21.09 -1.01
N LEU A 471 16.99 21.67 -1.03
CA LEU A 471 17.23 23.06 -0.61
C LEU A 471 16.53 24.09 -1.50
N LEU A 472 16.42 23.83 -2.80
CA LEU A 472 15.77 24.72 -3.76
C LEU A 472 14.24 24.58 -3.75
N ASN A 473 13.70 23.60 -3.04
CA ASN A 473 12.26 23.35 -2.95
C ASN A 473 11.74 23.69 -1.55
N GLU A 474 11.15 24.87 -1.41
CA GLU A 474 10.63 25.38 -0.14
C GLU A 474 9.63 24.43 0.54
N VAL A 475 8.80 23.71 -0.24
CA VAL A 475 7.82 22.77 0.30
C VAL A 475 8.52 21.54 0.90
N LEU A 476 9.49 20.97 0.17
CA LEU A 476 10.24 19.80 0.65
C LEU A 476 11.13 20.16 1.85
N LEU A 477 11.80 21.31 1.79
CA LEU A 477 12.62 21.82 2.89
C LEU A 477 11.80 21.94 4.18
N LYS A 478 10.64 22.61 4.11
CA LYS A 478 9.72 22.72 5.26
C LYS A 478 9.20 21.37 5.72
N THR A 479 8.89 20.47 4.78
CA THR A 479 8.38 19.12 5.11
C THR A 479 9.39 18.32 5.93
N TYR A 480 10.65 18.31 5.55
CA TYR A 480 11.69 17.58 6.28
C TYR A 480 12.03 18.25 7.62
N LEU A 481 12.09 19.59 7.67
CA LEU A 481 12.36 20.31 8.91
C LEU A 481 11.21 20.18 9.93
N ASN A 482 9.95 20.05 9.48
CA ASN A 482 8.80 19.81 10.35
C ASN A 482 8.76 18.41 10.99
N MET A 483 9.69 17.52 10.64
CA MET A 483 9.87 16.21 11.29
C MET A 483 10.77 16.31 12.54
N ILE A 484 11.40 17.46 12.76
CA ILE A 484 12.20 17.77 13.92
C ILE A 484 11.24 18.29 14.99
N ALA A 485 11.36 17.76 16.21
CA ALA A 485 10.62 18.27 17.35
C ALA A 485 11.50 19.26 18.13
N PRO A 486 10.94 20.23 18.86
CA PRO A 486 11.71 21.29 19.53
C PRO A 486 12.86 20.74 20.38
N GLN A 487 12.62 19.69 21.16
CA GLN A 487 13.62 19.06 22.03
C GLN A 487 14.81 18.44 21.29
N ASN A 488 14.67 18.19 19.98
CA ASN A 488 15.67 17.56 19.13
C ASN A 488 16.45 18.57 18.28
N VAL A 489 16.05 19.84 18.28
CA VAL A 489 16.73 20.92 17.54
C VAL A 489 18.23 20.99 17.86
N PRO A 490 18.70 20.92 19.13
CA PRO A 490 20.14 20.94 19.41
C PRO A 490 20.92 19.80 18.74
N VAL A 491 20.35 18.59 18.74
CA VAL A 491 20.96 17.38 18.15
C VAL A 491 20.99 17.49 16.62
N PHE A 492 19.93 18.01 16.02
CA PHE A 492 19.89 18.29 14.59
C PHE A 492 20.94 19.32 14.18
N LEU A 493 21.06 20.42 14.91
CA LEU A 493 22.01 21.49 14.58
C LEU A 493 23.46 21.00 14.61
N GLN A 494 23.81 20.09 15.52
CA GLN A 494 25.11 19.42 15.53
C GLN A 494 25.31 18.53 14.29
N SER A 495 24.27 17.80 13.90
CA SER A 495 24.28 16.89 12.73
C SER A 495 24.44 17.66 11.42
N ILE A 496 23.60 18.68 11.17
CA ILE A 496 23.66 19.48 9.94
C ILE A 496 24.95 20.30 9.84
N THR A 497 25.49 20.80 10.95
CA THR A 497 26.77 21.53 10.93
C THR A 497 27.90 20.62 10.43
N SER A 498 27.92 19.37 10.88
CA SER A 498 28.93 18.39 10.47
C SER A 498 28.81 18.01 9.00
N VAL A 499 27.58 17.73 8.54
CA VAL A 499 27.33 17.25 7.16
C VAL A 499 27.38 18.40 6.14
N ALA A 500 27.01 19.62 6.53
CA ALA A 500 27.11 20.81 5.67
C ALA A 500 28.56 21.15 5.29
N ILE A 501 29.49 20.98 6.23
CA ILE A 501 30.94 21.16 5.98
C ILE A 501 31.41 20.13 4.94
N GLN A 502 31.01 18.86 5.11
CA GLN A 502 31.38 17.79 4.18
C GLN A 502 30.81 18.02 2.78
N ALA A 503 29.58 18.55 2.70
CA ALA A 503 28.89 18.84 1.45
C ALA A 503 29.25 20.21 0.83
N ASN A 504 30.15 20.99 1.45
CA ASN A 504 30.52 22.35 1.02
C ASN A 504 29.31 23.28 0.80
N LEU A 505 28.31 23.22 1.68
CA LEU A 505 27.19 24.17 1.64
C LEU A 505 27.67 25.60 1.88
N SER A 506 27.05 26.56 1.20
CA SER A 506 27.31 27.98 1.44
C SER A 506 26.74 28.43 2.78
N GLU A 507 27.30 29.51 3.33
CA GLU A 507 26.78 30.14 4.55
C GLU A 507 25.32 30.61 4.39
N GLU A 508 24.94 31.00 3.17
CA GLU A 508 23.56 31.34 2.81
C GLU A 508 22.63 30.13 2.92
N GLN A 509 23.01 28.97 2.39
CA GLN A 509 22.21 27.74 2.47
C GLN A 509 22.01 27.27 3.91
N ILE A 510 23.07 27.33 4.73
CA ILE A 510 22.98 26.97 6.15
C ILE A 510 22.05 27.95 6.88
N THR A 511 22.13 29.24 6.55
CA THR A 511 21.23 30.26 7.08
C THR A 511 19.78 30.00 6.69
N THR A 512 19.51 29.62 5.44
CA THR A 512 18.17 29.20 4.98
C THR A 512 17.62 28.01 5.78
N ILE A 513 18.44 27.00 6.06
CA ILE A 513 18.00 25.84 6.86
C ILE A 513 17.63 26.28 8.29
N LYS A 514 18.50 27.05 8.96
CA LYS A 514 18.27 27.48 10.36
C LYS A 514 17.07 28.42 10.49
N THR A 515 16.95 29.39 9.59
CA THR A 515 15.79 30.31 9.56
C THR A 515 14.49 29.58 9.29
N THR A 516 14.49 28.61 8.35
CA THR A 516 13.31 27.81 8.04
C THR A 516 12.93 26.90 9.20
N LEU A 517 13.91 26.26 9.85
CA LEU A 517 13.68 25.41 11.02
C LEU A 517 13.02 26.22 12.15
N LEU A 518 13.59 27.37 12.50
CA LEU A 518 13.02 28.24 13.52
C LEU A 518 11.57 28.64 13.20
N ALA A 519 11.30 29.01 11.95
CA ALA A 519 9.96 29.42 11.54
C ALA A 519 8.94 28.28 11.63
N VAL A 520 9.31 27.08 11.19
CA VAL A 520 8.45 25.89 11.25
C VAL A 520 8.12 25.51 12.69
N GLU A 521 9.13 25.48 13.58
CA GLU A 521 8.94 25.18 15.00
C GLU A 521 7.99 26.20 15.66
N PHE A 522 8.20 27.50 15.41
CA PHE A 522 7.34 28.54 15.97
C PHE A 522 5.90 28.47 15.47
N MET A 523 5.69 28.11 14.20
CA MET A 523 4.34 27.93 13.66
C MET A 523 3.58 26.79 14.33
N VAL A 524 4.27 25.73 14.76
CA VAL A 524 3.68 24.61 15.50
C VAL A 524 3.39 25.02 16.95
N LEU A 525 4.36 25.65 17.61
CA LEU A 525 4.31 25.95 19.05
C LEU A 525 3.35 27.08 19.42
N GLN A 526 3.08 28.02 18.50
CA GLN A 526 2.29 29.22 18.80
C GLN A 526 0.90 28.94 19.37
N ALA A 527 0.29 27.79 19.02
CA ALA A 527 -1.03 27.42 19.48
C ALA A 527 -1.07 27.22 21.01
N ASP A 528 0.06 26.82 21.60
CA ASP A 528 0.15 26.44 23.02
C ASP A 528 0.76 27.52 23.91
N PHE A 529 1.30 28.60 23.34
CA PHE A 529 1.99 29.67 24.09
C PHE A 529 1.14 30.33 25.18
N SER A 530 -0.19 30.32 25.05
CA SER A 530 -1.10 30.82 26.08
C SER A 530 -1.10 29.98 27.37
N ASN A 531 -0.67 28.72 27.28
CA ASN A 531 -0.64 27.76 28.39
C ASN A 531 0.76 27.59 29.01
N TYR A 532 1.79 28.21 28.42
CA TYR A 532 3.18 28.00 28.85
C TYR A 532 3.49 28.63 30.21
N THR A 533 4.02 27.80 31.10
CA THR A 533 4.64 28.17 32.36
C THR A 533 6.02 28.80 32.14
N THR A 534 6.56 29.47 33.17
CA THR A 534 7.93 30.02 33.11
C THR A 534 8.98 28.95 32.87
N GLU A 535 8.80 27.74 33.37
CA GLU A 535 9.71 26.62 33.15
C GLU A 535 9.71 26.18 31.69
N GLU A 536 8.53 26.07 31.06
CA GLU A 536 8.41 25.71 29.64
C GLU A 536 9.00 26.79 28.72
N TRP A 537 8.81 28.07 29.02
CA TRP A 537 9.49 29.15 28.29
C TRP A 537 11.01 29.07 28.44
N THR A 538 11.49 28.72 29.64
CA THR A 538 12.92 28.57 29.92
C THR A 538 13.51 27.42 29.10
N VAL A 539 12.92 26.23 29.17
CA VAL A 539 13.38 25.05 28.41
C VAL A 539 13.32 25.33 26.90
N LEU A 540 12.22 25.90 26.40
CA LEU A 540 12.08 26.18 24.97
C LEU A 540 13.18 27.12 24.46
N PHE A 541 13.41 28.25 25.13
CA PHE A 541 14.33 29.28 24.62
C PHE A 541 15.79 29.04 25.00
N GLN A 542 16.06 28.51 26.20
CA GLN A 542 17.42 28.36 26.72
C GLN A 542 18.02 26.97 26.44
N ASP A 543 17.20 25.94 26.25
CA ASP A 543 17.70 24.58 25.95
C ASP A 543 17.48 24.20 24.48
N TYR A 544 16.25 24.36 23.98
CA TYR A 544 15.88 23.84 22.65
C TYR A 544 16.26 24.77 21.51
N LEU A 545 15.88 26.05 21.62
CA LEU A 545 16.02 27.02 20.53
C LEU A 545 17.20 27.98 20.70
N VAL A 546 18.02 27.83 21.74
CA VAL A 546 19.10 28.77 22.06
C VAL A 546 20.00 29.08 20.87
N ASN A 547 20.38 28.07 20.08
CA ASN A 547 21.23 28.25 18.89
C ASN A 547 20.50 28.77 17.64
N LEU A 548 19.19 28.96 17.74
CA LEU A 548 18.35 29.57 16.70
C LEU A 548 17.88 30.98 17.06
N THR A 549 18.06 31.44 18.30
CA THR A 549 17.55 32.77 18.72
C THR A 549 18.16 33.93 17.93
N ALA A 550 19.34 33.73 17.33
CA ALA A 550 19.99 34.71 16.45
C ALA A 550 19.28 34.93 15.11
N TYR A 551 18.33 34.08 14.74
CA TYR A 551 17.64 34.10 13.45
C TYR A 551 16.20 34.59 13.55
N PHE A 552 15.77 35.12 14.70
CA PHE A 552 14.46 35.73 14.83
C PHE A 552 14.30 36.95 13.91
N ASN A 553 13.09 37.09 13.39
CA ASN A 553 12.66 38.25 12.62
C ASN A 553 11.40 38.86 13.25
N GLU A 554 10.96 39.98 12.70
CA GLU A 554 9.80 40.75 13.18
C GLU A 554 8.55 39.86 13.31
N THR A 555 8.23 39.07 12.28
CA THR A 555 7.05 38.19 12.25
C THR A 555 7.07 37.14 13.35
N LEU A 556 8.21 36.49 13.60
CA LEU A 556 8.31 35.46 14.63
C LEU A 556 8.25 36.05 16.05
N LEU A 557 8.76 37.27 16.25
CA LEU A 557 8.71 37.95 17.54
C LEU A 557 7.27 38.35 17.91
N GLU A 558 6.44 38.73 16.93
CA GLU A 558 5.02 39.07 17.15
C GLU A 558 4.17 37.88 17.58
N ILE A 559 4.61 36.64 17.31
CA ILE A 559 3.93 35.42 17.74
C ILE A 559 4.04 35.25 19.27
N ILE A 560 5.11 35.78 19.89
CA ILE A 560 5.32 35.64 21.34
C ILE A 560 4.29 36.50 22.09
N PRO A 561 3.44 35.92 22.96
CA PRO A 561 2.41 36.68 23.65
C PRO A 561 3.03 37.70 24.62
N LEU A 562 2.49 38.93 24.60
CA LEU A 562 2.90 39.98 25.54
C LEU A 562 2.32 39.79 26.95
N ASN A 563 1.26 38.98 27.09
CA ASN A 563 0.63 38.68 28.38
C ASN A 563 1.32 37.53 29.12
N ILE A 564 2.64 37.56 29.18
CA ILE A 564 3.44 36.59 29.95
C ILE A 564 3.89 37.19 31.28
N SER A 565 4.28 36.31 32.20
CA SER A 565 4.85 36.72 33.50
C SER A 565 6.19 37.43 33.31
N CYS A 566 6.60 38.22 34.30
CA CYS A 566 7.93 38.84 34.29
C CYS A 566 9.06 37.81 34.21
N SER A 567 8.90 36.68 34.91
CA SER A 567 9.89 35.61 34.91
C SER A 567 9.98 34.92 33.54
N SER A 568 8.87 34.72 32.85
CA SER A 568 8.86 34.19 31.47
C SER A 568 9.51 35.17 30.48
N TYR A 569 9.23 36.47 30.60
CA TYR A 569 9.88 37.50 29.80
C TYR A 569 11.40 37.52 30.01
N GLN A 570 11.85 37.47 31.28
CA GLN A 570 13.26 37.40 31.64
C GLN A 570 13.93 36.14 31.08
N ALA A 571 13.24 34.99 31.12
CA ALA A 571 13.75 33.75 30.56
C ALA A 571 13.99 33.83 29.05
N ILE A 572 13.08 34.46 28.30
CA ILE A 572 13.21 34.67 26.86
C ILE A 572 14.34 35.66 26.57
N LEU A 573 14.38 36.80 27.29
CA LEU A 573 15.41 37.81 27.10
C LEU A 573 16.82 37.28 27.36
N LYS A 574 16.98 36.45 28.38
CA LYS A 574 18.25 35.79 28.67
C LYS A 574 18.71 34.90 27.51
N ALA A 575 17.80 34.21 26.84
CA ALA A 575 18.18 33.42 25.66
C ALA A 575 18.62 34.29 24.48
N PHE A 576 18.01 35.47 24.30
CA PHE A 576 18.47 36.45 23.30
C PHE A 576 19.84 37.03 23.66
N SER A 577 20.09 37.33 24.94
CA SER A 577 21.38 37.87 25.36
C SER A 577 22.52 36.87 25.17
N LEU A 578 22.28 35.57 25.41
CA LEU A 578 23.25 34.50 25.19
C LEU A 578 23.75 34.40 23.73
N GLN A 579 22.95 34.82 22.75
CA GLN A 579 23.32 34.79 21.33
C GLN A 579 23.58 36.17 20.74
N TYR A 580 23.65 37.23 21.56
CA TYR A 580 23.72 38.61 21.10
C TYR A 580 24.85 38.86 20.09
N ASP A 581 26.02 38.25 20.29
CA ASP A 581 27.19 38.43 19.42
C ASP A 581 27.03 37.76 18.04
N SER A 582 26.17 36.75 17.94
CA SER A 582 25.86 36.04 16.68
C SER A 582 24.70 36.69 15.89
N MET A 583 24.01 37.66 16.48
CA MET A 583 22.89 38.37 15.85
C MET A 583 23.36 39.45 14.88
N THR A 584 22.58 39.62 13.81
CA THR A 584 22.69 40.80 12.95
C THR A 584 22.11 42.04 13.65
N ASP A 585 22.52 43.24 13.20
CA ASP A 585 21.94 44.48 13.74
C ASP A 585 20.43 44.55 13.53
N ASN A 586 19.92 44.08 12.39
CA ASN A 586 18.49 43.98 12.11
C ASN A 586 17.77 43.08 13.14
N THR A 587 18.34 41.93 13.49
CA THR A 587 17.77 41.04 14.49
C THR A 587 17.74 41.70 15.88
N ARG A 588 18.81 42.41 16.26
CA ARG A 588 18.88 43.12 17.54
C ARG A 588 17.84 44.24 17.61
N GLU A 589 17.70 45.02 16.54
CA GLU A 589 16.68 46.05 16.42
C GLU A 589 15.27 45.46 16.46
N ALA A 590 15.04 44.33 15.78
CA ALA A 590 13.75 43.64 15.78
C ALA A 590 13.38 43.13 17.19
N ILE A 591 14.30 42.49 17.92
CA ILE A 591 14.06 42.01 19.30
C ILE A 591 13.69 43.19 20.20
N TYR A 592 14.41 44.31 20.11
CA TYR A 592 14.08 45.50 20.87
C TYR A 592 12.71 46.07 20.48
N GLY A 593 12.46 46.24 19.19
CA GLY A 593 11.29 46.94 18.64
C GLY A 593 9.99 46.15 18.75
N TYR A 594 10.03 44.83 18.57
CA TYR A 594 8.85 43.96 18.46
C TYR A 594 8.61 43.08 19.67
N PHE A 595 9.60 42.89 20.55
CA PHE A 595 9.42 42.10 21.78
C PHE A 595 9.65 42.92 23.05
N MET A 596 10.84 43.48 23.25
CA MET A 596 11.20 44.17 24.51
C MET A 596 10.35 45.42 24.75
N LYS A 597 10.36 46.37 23.81
CA LYS A 597 9.64 47.63 23.96
C LYS A 597 8.13 47.43 24.08
N PRO A 598 7.46 46.59 23.27
CA PRO A 598 6.03 46.32 23.41
C PRO A 598 5.67 45.70 24.77
N TYR A 599 6.45 44.71 25.24
CA TYR A 599 6.22 44.10 26.54
C TYR A 599 6.36 45.11 27.68
N LEU A 600 7.48 45.84 27.72
CA LEU A 600 7.77 46.81 28.78
C LEU A 600 6.75 47.95 28.79
N THR A 601 6.33 48.43 27.62
CA THR A 601 5.30 49.47 27.49
C THR A 601 3.94 48.98 27.98
N SER A 602 3.56 47.74 27.64
CA SER A 602 2.32 47.11 28.10
C SER A 602 2.30 46.94 29.62
N LYS A 603 3.41 46.53 30.24
CA LYS A 603 3.50 46.39 31.69
C LYS A 603 3.56 47.73 32.41
N ALA A 604 4.25 48.74 31.86
CA ALA A 604 4.31 50.09 32.43
C ALA A 604 2.94 50.79 32.43
N ALA A 605 2.06 50.47 31.47
CA ALA A 605 0.69 50.96 31.47
C ALA A 605 -0.15 50.40 32.65
N ASN A 606 0.26 49.27 33.23
CA ASN A 606 -0.49 48.52 34.24
C ASN A 606 0.21 48.46 35.62
N SER A 607 1.43 48.98 35.75
CA SER A 607 2.24 48.95 36.98
C SER A 607 3.20 50.13 37.05
N THR A 608 3.52 50.61 38.25
CA THR A 608 4.53 51.66 38.47
C THR A 608 5.98 51.16 38.36
N VAL A 609 6.21 49.84 38.49
CA VAL A 609 7.52 49.19 38.33
C VAL A 609 7.37 47.96 37.44
N VAL A 610 8.20 47.86 36.41
CA VAL A 610 8.17 46.74 35.44
C VAL A 610 9.20 45.70 35.84
N CYS A 611 8.72 44.53 36.28
CA CYS A 611 9.54 43.40 36.71
C CYS A 611 10.57 43.81 37.79
N ASP A 612 10.05 44.26 38.93
CA ASP A 612 10.82 44.83 40.04
C ASP A 612 12.02 43.96 40.45
N ALA A 613 13.20 44.58 40.46
CA ALA A 613 14.47 43.97 40.83
C ALA A 613 15.19 44.77 41.94
N GLY A 614 14.55 45.80 42.50
CA GLY A 614 15.09 46.68 43.55
C GLY A 614 16.19 47.67 43.11
N SER A 615 16.90 47.41 42.01
CA SER A 615 17.88 48.32 41.40
C SER A 615 17.97 48.12 39.88
N PHE A 616 18.50 49.11 39.17
CA PHE A 616 18.75 48.98 37.73
C PHE A 616 19.83 47.93 37.44
N GLU A 617 20.85 47.84 38.29
CA GLU A 617 21.93 46.86 38.19
C GLU A 617 21.39 45.43 38.29
N ASN A 618 20.54 45.15 39.29
CA ASN A 618 19.88 43.85 39.42
C ASN A 618 18.92 43.57 38.26
N TRP A 619 18.20 44.59 37.78
CA TRP A 619 17.32 44.43 36.64
C TRP A 619 18.12 44.05 35.39
N ARG A 620 19.25 44.71 35.15
CA ARG A 620 20.14 44.40 34.02
C ARG A 620 20.67 42.97 34.12
N GLU A 621 21.18 42.57 35.27
CA GLU A 621 21.70 41.22 35.51
C GLU A 621 20.62 40.15 35.29
N LEU A 622 19.41 40.35 35.84
CA LEU A 622 18.31 39.39 35.71
C LEU A 622 17.79 39.23 34.28
N ASN A 623 17.91 40.25 33.43
CA ASN A 623 17.40 40.21 32.06
C ASN A 623 18.46 39.82 31.03
N PHE A 624 19.73 40.18 31.24
CA PHE A 624 20.78 40.00 30.23
C PHE A 624 21.88 39.02 30.63
N GLY A 625 21.97 38.62 31.91
CA GLY A 625 23.15 37.94 32.42
C GLY A 625 24.16 38.97 32.86
#